data_AF-A0AAV1MB74-F1
#
_entry.id   AF-A0AAV1MB74-F1
#
_cell.length_a   1.000
_cell.length_b   1.000
_cell.length_c   1.000
_cell.angle_alpha   90.00
_cell.angle_beta   90.00
_cell.angle_gamma   90.00
#
_symmetry.space_group_name_H-M   'P 1'
#
loop_
_entity.id
_entity.type
_entity.pdbx_description
1 polymer ?
#
loop_
_entity_poly.entity_id
_entity_poly.type
_entity_poly.pdbx_seq_one_letter_code
_entity_poly.pdbx_strand_id
1 'polypeptide(L)'
;MTQIPNDTFANCTNLETLDLSKNKLRFLNASTFRGLGKLISLVLSENQLYEVHFKTFSTLKNLTTLYIDNNMFPSLPSRTLDYMPKLENVKLSNNPWHCDCHTLYISAWVRLNEMKIWDYSPTCISPWYLEGHFLKKLKFPELCSGQWASMVNLSPRLPMQQLLALNVTVNRKPQRSLGDDEDVTSEDQWK
;
A
#
# COMPACT_ATOMS: atom_id res chain seq x y z
N MET A 1 5.59 -17.29 17.97
CA MET A 1 6.53 -17.19 16.83
C MET A 1 6.06 -16.04 15.95
N THR A 2 6.93 -15.07 15.63
CA THR A 2 6.57 -13.86 14.84
C THR A 2 7.08 -13.88 13.41
N GLN A 3 7.89 -14.89 13.08
CA GLN A 3 8.65 -15.05 11.85
C GLN A 3 8.69 -16.53 11.49
N ILE A 4 8.71 -16.87 10.21
CA ILE A 4 9.05 -18.23 9.75
C ILE A 4 10.54 -18.21 9.36
N PRO A 5 11.37 -19.11 9.91
CA PRO A 5 12.77 -19.22 9.51
C PRO A 5 12.92 -19.49 8.01
N ASN A 6 14.03 -19.04 7.43
CA ASN A 6 14.32 -19.27 6.01
C ASN A 6 14.35 -20.77 5.70
N ASP A 7 13.89 -21.11 4.50
CA ASP A 7 13.95 -22.48 3.97
C ASP A 7 13.22 -23.54 4.82
N THR A 8 12.37 -23.13 5.77
CA THR A 8 11.56 -24.04 6.62
C THR A 8 10.80 -25.08 5.80
N PHE A 9 10.33 -24.70 4.61
CA PHE A 9 9.54 -25.56 3.72
C PHE A 9 10.31 -26.06 2.49
N ALA A 10 11.63 -25.88 2.43
CA ALA A 10 12.41 -26.14 1.22
C ALA A 10 12.27 -27.58 0.69
N ASN A 11 12.06 -28.55 1.59
CA ASN A 11 11.91 -29.97 1.26
C ASN A 11 10.45 -30.44 1.21
N CYS A 12 9.47 -29.56 1.46
CA CYS A 12 8.05 -29.89 1.42
C CYS A 12 7.48 -29.83 -0.02
N THR A 13 8.17 -30.49 -0.95
CA THR A 13 7.94 -30.35 -2.40
C THR A 13 6.60 -30.90 -2.91
N ASN A 14 5.93 -31.73 -2.11
CA ASN A 14 4.62 -32.30 -2.40
C ASN A 14 3.47 -31.64 -1.61
N LEU A 15 3.75 -30.58 -0.84
CA LEU A 15 2.72 -29.91 -0.05
C LEU A 15 1.76 -29.13 -0.96
N GLU A 16 0.47 -29.40 -0.82
CA GLU A 16 -0.61 -28.75 -1.60
C GLU A 16 -1.38 -27.69 -0.80
N THR A 17 -1.49 -27.87 0.51
CA THR A 17 -2.20 -26.95 1.41
C THR A 17 -1.32 -26.57 2.58
N LEU A 18 -1.22 -25.28 2.85
CA LEU A 18 -0.51 -24.72 3.99
C LEU A 18 -1.42 -23.73 4.72
N ASP A 19 -1.84 -24.12 5.92
CA ASP A 19 -2.59 -23.24 6.83
C ASP A 19 -1.67 -22.72 7.93
N LEU A 20 -1.50 -21.41 7.95
CA LEU A 20 -0.73 -20.64 8.93
C LEU A 20 -1.62 -19.59 9.62
N SER A 21 -2.94 -19.73 9.52
CA SER A 21 -3.88 -18.80 10.13
C SER A 21 -3.78 -18.74 11.65
N LYS A 22 -4.28 -17.66 12.24
CA LYS A 22 -4.37 -17.48 13.71
C LYS A 22 -3.02 -17.59 14.43
N ASN A 23 -1.96 -17.16 13.75
CA ASN A 23 -0.62 -17.06 14.32
C ASN A 23 -0.28 -15.60 14.63
N LYS A 24 0.99 -15.34 14.97
CA LYS A 24 1.49 -13.99 15.29
C LYS A 24 2.52 -13.52 14.28
N LEU A 25 2.44 -14.00 13.02
CA LEU A 25 3.38 -13.66 11.97
C LEU A 25 3.29 -12.17 11.64
N ARG A 26 4.45 -11.51 11.47
CA ARG A 26 4.51 -10.07 11.24
C ARG A 26 5.05 -9.65 9.86
N PHE A 27 5.92 -10.46 9.27
CA PHE A 27 6.51 -10.21 7.96
C PHE A 27 6.87 -11.56 7.32
N LEU A 28 6.88 -11.59 5.99
CA LEU A 28 7.27 -12.75 5.19
C LEU A 28 8.36 -12.34 4.20
N ASN A 29 9.49 -13.02 4.25
CA ASN A 29 10.61 -12.77 3.35
C ASN A 29 10.52 -13.55 2.03
N ALA A 30 11.42 -13.25 1.10
CA ALA A 30 11.46 -13.84 -0.24
C ALA A 30 11.59 -15.37 -0.26
N SER A 31 12.22 -15.96 0.75
CA SER A 31 12.49 -17.40 0.85
C SER A 31 11.47 -18.17 1.69
N THR A 32 10.50 -17.49 2.31
CA THR A 32 9.53 -18.09 3.24
C THR A 32 8.88 -19.33 2.65
N PHE A 33 8.41 -19.23 1.40
CA PHE A 33 7.68 -20.31 0.71
C PHE A 33 8.51 -20.98 -0.40
N ARG A 34 9.85 -20.92 -0.29
CA ARG A 34 10.73 -21.64 -1.21
C ARG A 34 10.50 -23.15 -1.07
N GLY A 35 10.49 -23.85 -2.19
CA GLY A 35 10.23 -25.30 -2.26
C GLY A 35 8.76 -25.68 -2.45
N LEU A 36 7.81 -24.77 -2.18
CA LEU A 36 6.37 -25.01 -2.25
C LEU A 36 5.76 -24.87 -3.67
N GLY A 37 6.43 -25.41 -4.68
CA GLY A 37 6.02 -25.28 -6.09
C GLY A 37 4.69 -25.99 -6.44
N LYS A 38 4.26 -26.96 -5.63
CA LYS A 38 2.98 -27.68 -5.78
C LYS A 38 1.84 -27.11 -4.92
N LEU A 39 2.09 -26.03 -4.18
CA LEU A 39 1.08 -25.47 -3.29
C LEU A 39 -0.11 -24.92 -4.10
N ILE A 40 -1.31 -25.29 -3.66
CA ILE A 40 -2.61 -24.92 -4.25
C ILE A 40 -3.32 -23.92 -3.33
N SER A 41 -3.25 -24.12 -2.01
CA SER A 41 -3.92 -23.28 -1.02
C SER A 41 -2.96 -22.79 0.06
N LEU A 42 -2.96 -21.47 0.28
CA LEU A 42 -2.20 -20.81 1.34
C LEU A 42 -3.14 -19.92 2.17
N VAL A 43 -3.25 -20.25 3.45
CA VAL A 43 -4.07 -19.50 4.40
C VAL A 43 -3.16 -18.79 5.41
N LEU A 44 -3.20 -17.46 5.40
CA LEU A 44 -2.43 -16.57 6.29
C LEU A 44 -3.37 -15.65 7.10
N SER A 45 -4.68 -15.91 7.07
CA SER A 45 -5.69 -15.10 7.75
C SER A 45 -5.44 -14.99 9.26
N GLU A 46 -5.89 -13.89 9.86
CA GLU A 46 -5.82 -13.69 11.32
C GLU A 46 -4.36 -13.75 11.85
N ASN A 47 -3.45 -13.05 11.17
CA ASN A 47 -2.07 -12.84 11.61
C ASN A 47 -1.85 -11.33 11.89
N GLN A 48 -0.59 -10.92 12.01
CA GLN A 48 -0.19 -9.53 12.23
C GLN A 48 0.71 -9.03 11.09
N LEU A 49 0.52 -9.57 9.88
CA LEU A 49 1.35 -9.26 8.73
C LEU A 49 1.11 -7.81 8.30
N TYR A 50 2.15 -7.00 8.31
CA TYR A 50 2.08 -5.61 7.84
C TYR A 50 2.84 -5.39 6.52
N GLU A 51 3.74 -6.30 6.18
CA GLU A 51 4.52 -6.26 4.95
C GLU A 51 4.90 -7.67 4.48
N VAL A 52 5.01 -7.85 3.16
CA VAL A 52 5.66 -8.99 2.54
C VAL A 52 6.72 -8.49 1.58
N HIS A 53 7.80 -9.25 1.40
CA HIS A 53 8.74 -8.97 0.34
C HIS A 53 8.07 -9.21 -1.04
N PHE A 54 8.37 -8.37 -2.05
CA PHE A 54 7.73 -8.45 -3.38
C PHE A 54 7.90 -9.81 -4.09
N LYS A 55 8.92 -10.59 -3.71
CA LYS A 55 9.17 -11.96 -4.22
C LYS A 55 8.66 -13.10 -3.33
N THR A 56 7.99 -12.81 -2.21
CA THR A 56 7.55 -13.83 -1.24
C THR A 56 6.74 -14.96 -1.89
N PHE A 57 5.86 -14.63 -2.84
CA PHE A 57 5.02 -15.60 -3.54
C PHE A 57 5.57 -16.05 -4.90
N SER A 58 6.82 -15.70 -5.23
CA SER A 58 7.37 -15.88 -6.58
C SER A 58 7.45 -17.34 -7.05
N THR A 59 7.55 -18.29 -6.12
CA THR A 59 7.63 -19.74 -6.37
C THR A 59 6.27 -20.43 -6.47
N LEU A 60 5.18 -19.78 -6.04
CA LEU A 60 3.86 -20.39 -5.86
C LEU A 60 3.04 -20.44 -7.17
N LYS A 61 3.60 -21.03 -8.23
CA LYS A 61 3.02 -20.99 -9.59
C LYS A 61 1.68 -21.71 -9.74
N ASN A 62 1.38 -22.63 -8.84
CA ASN A 62 0.15 -23.43 -8.86
C ASN A 62 -0.92 -22.94 -7.87
N LEU A 63 -0.68 -21.85 -7.14
CA LEU A 63 -1.60 -21.38 -6.11
C LEU A 63 -2.90 -20.89 -6.73
N THR A 64 -4.02 -21.41 -6.24
CA THR A 64 -5.38 -21.00 -6.61
C THR A 64 -6.05 -20.22 -5.49
N THR A 65 -5.69 -20.50 -4.24
CA THR A 65 -6.32 -19.91 -3.06
C THR A 65 -5.30 -19.20 -2.19
N LEU A 66 -5.52 -17.91 -1.94
CA LEU A 66 -4.69 -17.10 -1.05
C LEU A 66 -5.56 -16.26 -0.12
N TYR A 67 -5.50 -16.55 1.17
CA TYR A 67 -6.19 -15.77 2.18
C TYR A 67 -5.20 -14.98 3.02
N ILE A 68 -5.26 -13.65 2.93
CA ILE A 68 -4.45 -12.71 3.71
C ILE A 68 -5.32 -11.66 4.42
N ASP A 69 -6.62 -11.93 4.54
CA ASP A 69 -7.57 -11.14 5.30
C ASP A 69 -7.24 -11.12 6.80
N ASN A 70 -7.80 -10.17 7.54
CA ASN A 70 -7.59 -10.04 8.98
C ASN A 70 -6.09 -9.97 9.34
N ASN A 71 -5.37 -9.06 8.67
CA ASN A 71 -3.95 -8.77 8.88
C ASN A 71 -3.76 -7.25 9.04
N MET A 72 -2.53 -6.76 8.95
CA MET A 72 -2.15 -5.38 9.18
C MET A 72 -1.58 -4.69 7.93
N PHE A 73 -1.94 -5.14 6.72
CA PHE A 73 -1.41 -4.57 5.48
C PHE A 73 -1.96 -3.16 5.21
N PRO A 74 -1.09 -2.13 5.14
CA PRO A 74 -1.50 -0.81 4.64
C PRO A 74 -1.51 -0.76 3.12
N SER A 75 -0.69 -1.57 2.46
CA SER A 75 -0.63 -1.74 1.00
C SER A 75 0.04 -3.08 0.69
N LEU A 76 0.17 -3.42 -0.60
CA LEU A 76 1.00 -4.54 -1.05
C LEU A 76 2.05 -4.03 -2.04
N PRO A 77 3.30 -4.53 -1.98
CA PRO A 77 4.30 -4.18 -2.97
C PRO A 77 3.83 -4.49 -4.39
N SER A 78 4.30 -3.71 -5.35
CA SER A 78 3.94 -3.91 -6.75
C SER A 78 4.28 -5.32 -7.22
N ARG A 79 3.38 -5.88 -8.03
CA ARG A 79 3.50 -7.21 -8.67
C ARG A 79 3.48 -8.41 -7.71
N THR A 80 3.19 -8.20 -6.42
CA THR A 80 3.18 -9.27 -5.41
C THR A 80 2.28 -10.45 -5.79
N LEU A 81 1.10 -10.18 -6.37
CA LEU A 81 0.13 -11.20 -6.78
C LEU A 81 0.32 -11.69 -8.23
N ASP A 82 1.13 -10.98 -9.04
CA ASP A 82 1.33 -11.30 -10.46
C ASP A 82 2.10 -12.61 -10.67
N TYR A 83 2.79 -13.08 -9.62
CA TYR A 83 3.54 -14.33 -9.65
C TYR A 83 2.67 -15.59 -9.66
N MET A 84 1.37 -15.47 -9.37
CA MET A 84 0.41 -16.56 -9.19
C MET A 84 -0.70 -16.47 -10.25
N PRO A 85 -0.45 -16.89 -11.51
CA PRO A 85 -1.38 -16.71 -12.62
C PRO A 85 -2.68 -17.51 -12.46
N LYS A 86 -2.67 -18.59 -11.66
CA LYS A 86 -3.81 -19.49 -11.41
C LYS A 86 -4.67 -19.07 -10.22
N LEU A 87 -4.41 -17.90 -9.64
CA LEU A 87 -5.16 -17.45 -8.47
C LEU A 87 -6.64 -17.24 -8.83
N GLU A 88 -7.53 -17.75 -8.00
CA GLU A 88 -8.99 -17.77 -8.21
C GLU A 88 -9.76 -17.29 -6.97
N ASN A 89 -9.29 -17.65 -5.77
CA ASN A 89 -9.98 -17.36 -4.51
C ASN A 89 -9.08 -16.55 -3.59
N VAL A 90 -9.37 -15.25 -3.46
CA VAL A 90 -8.55 -14.31 -2.69
C VAL A 90 -9.37 -13.61 -1.64
N LYS A 91 -8.84 -13.56 -0.41
CA LYS A 91 -9.41 -12.77 0.68
C LYS A 91 -8.46 -11.67 1.10
N LEU A 92 -8.97 -10.43 1.12
CA LEU A 92 -8.21 -9.19 1.37
C LEU A 92 -8.87 -8.27 2.41
N SER A 93 -10.10 -8.58 2.83
CA SER A 93 -10.85 -7.76 3.78
C SER A 93 -10.13 -7.65 5.13
N ASN A 94 -10.56 -6.68 5.94
CA ASN A 94 -10.05 -6.47 7.29
C ASN A 94 -8.51 -6.29 7.34
N ASN A 95 -8.01 -5.44 6.44
CA ASN A 95 -6.66 -4.91 6.48
C ASN A 95 -6.74 -3.37 6.51
N PRO A 96 -5.80 -2.68 7.19
CA PRO A 96 -5.80 -1.22 7.33
C PRO A 96 -5.30 -0.51 6.06
N TRP A 97 -5.93 -0.78 4.91
CA TRP A 97 -5.52 -0.24 3.61
C TRP A 97 -5.39 1.30 3.65
N HIS A 98 -4.17 1.78 3.41
CA HIS A 98 -3.78 3.19 3.34
C HIS A 98 -3.79 3.66 1.88
N CYS A 99 -4.87 4.29 1.47
CA CYS A 99 -5.15 4.67 0.10
C CYS A 99 -4.39 5.91 -0.34
N ASP A 100 -3.13 5.68 -0.69
CA ASP A 100 -2.22 6.61 -1.34
C ASP A 100 -1.62 5.96 -2.61
N CYS A 101 -0.55 6.53 -3.16
CA CYS A 101 0.05 5.96 -4.37
C CYS A 101 0.69 4.57 -4.20
N HIS A 102 1.08 4.17 -2.98
CA HIS A 102 1.58 2.82 -2.74
C HIS A 102 0.47 1.76 -2.89
N THR A 103 -0.78 2.16 -2.65
CA THR A 103 -1.97 1.31 -2.81
C THR A 103 -2.44 1.16 -4.26
N LEU A 104 -1.86 1.92 -5.20
CA LEU A 104 -2.25 1.89 -6.62
C LEU A 104 -2.23 0.48 -7.22
N TYR A 105 -1.21 -0.32 -6.89
CA TYR A 105 -1.10 -1.69 -7.39
C TYR A 105 -2.28 -2.54 -6.95
N ILE A 106 -2.54 -2.62 -5.64
CA ILE A 106 -3.59 -3.50 -5.12
C ILE A 106 -4.99 -2.98 -5.50
N SER A 107 -5.18 -1.67 -5.56
CA SER A 107 -6.41 -1.06 -6.10
C SER A 107 -6.67 -1.47 -7.54
N ALA A 108 -5.64 -1.42 -8.41
CA ALA A 108 -5.76 -1.86 -9.80
C ALA A 108 -5.99 -3.37 -9.91
N TRP A 109 -5.29 -4.17 -9.11
CA TRP A 109 -5.44 -5.63 -9.12
C TRP A 109 -6.84 -6.04 -8.72
N VAL A 110 -7.38 -5.50 -7.62
CA VAL A 110 -8.75 -5.78 -7.15
C VAL A 110 -9.78 -5.36 -8.20
N ARG A 111 -9.60 -4.20 -8.85
CA ARG A 111 -10.48 -3.73 -9.92
C ARG A 111 -10.51 -4.69 -11.11
N LEU A 112 -9.36 -5.21 -11.53
CA LEU A 112 -9.26 -6.09 -12.71
C LEU A 112 -9.61 -7.55 -12.40
N ASN A 113 -9.64 -7.94 -11.13
CA ASN A 113 -9.86 -9.31 -10.67
C ASN A 113 -11.03 -9.40 -9.68
N GLU A 114 -12.06 -8.58 -9.86
CA GLU A 114 -13.19 -8.48 -8.91
C GLU A 114 -13.83 -9.84 -8.61
N MET A 115 -13.98 -10.70 -9.63
CA MET A 115 -14.55 -12.05 -9.48
C MET A 115 -13.69 -13.00 -8.64
N LYS A 116 -12.41 -12.68 -8.41
CA LYS A 116 -11.50 -13.49 -7.60
C LYS A 116 -11.54 -13.13 -6.12
N ILE A 117 -12.22 -12.05 -5.75
CA ILE A 117 -12.38 -11.62 -4.36
C ILE A 117 -13.52 -12.43 -3.74
N TRP A 118 -13.17 -13.30 -2.79
CA TRP A 118 -14.07 -14.28 -2.16
C TRP A 118 -14.58 -13.87 -0.77
N ASP A 119 -14.33 -12.63 -0.38
CA ASP A 119 -14.84 -11.98 0.83
C ASP A 119 -15.45 -10.61 0.52
N TYR A 120 -15.55 -9.75 1.53
CA TYR A 120 -16.01 -8.38 1.34
C TYR A 120 -14.98 -7.56 0.53
N SER A 121 -15.47 -6.78 -0.44
CA SER A 121 -14.61 -5.88 -1.20
C SER A 121 -13.82 -4.96 -0.26
N PRO A 122 -12.48 -4.93 -0.34
CA PRO A 122 -11.66 -4.16 0.58
C PRO A 122 -11.89 -2.65 0.42
N THR A 123 -11.94 -1.96 1.55
CA THR A 123 -12.11 -0.51 1.65
C THR A 123 -10.89 0.12 2.30
N CYS A 124 -10.68 1.40 1.99
CA CYS A 124 -9.67 2.21 2.65
C CYS A 124 -10.04 2.42 4.12
N ILE A 125 -9.04 2.34 4.99
CA ILE A 125 -9.13 2.76 6.40
C ILE A 125 -8.46 4.11 6.61
N SER A 126 -7.49 4.44 5.76
CA SER A 126 -6.81 5.73 5.79
C SER A 126 -6.40 6.13 4.37
N PRO A 127 -6.04 7.40 4.14
CA PRO A 127 -6.29 8.55 5.01
C PRO A 127 -7.79 8.82 5.21
N TRP A 128 -8.15 9.58 6.24
CA TRP A 128 -9.54 9.78 6.68
C TRP A 128 -10.50 10.25 5.57
N TYR A 129 -10.04 11.06 4.62
CA TYR A 129 -10.87 11.56 3.52
C TYR A 129 -11.16 10.51 2.44
N LEU A 130 -10.47 9.36 2.45
CA LEU A 130 -10.76 8.19 1.62
C LEU A 130 -11.32 7.03 2.45
N GLU A 131 -11.49 7.18 3.76
CA GLU A 131 -12.02 6.14 4.62
C GLU A 131 -13.37 5.61 4.09
N GLY A 132 -13.54 4.29 4.13
CA GLY A 132 -14.73 3.60 3.62
C GLY A 132 -14.82 3.48 2.10
N HIS A 133 -13.94 4.14 1.32
CA HIS A 133 -13.98 4.02 -0.14
C HIS A 133 -13.46 2.65 -0.59
N PHE A 134 -14.15 2.02 -1.54
CA PHE A 134 -13.73 0.74 -2.08
C PHE A 134 -12.46 0.86 -2.91
N LEU A 135 -11.46 0.02 -2.64
CA LEU A 135 -10.18 0.01 -3.37
C LEU A 135 -10.35 -0.08 -4.88
N LYS A 136 -11.29 -0.91 -5.36
CA LYS A 136 -11.56 -1.12 -6.79
C LYS A 136 -11.99 0.14 -7.54
N LYS A 137 -12.56 1.12 -6.84
CA LYS A 137 -13.06 2.37 -7.43
C LYS A 137 -11.98 3.42 -7.61
N LEU A 138 -10.93 3.36 -6.80
CA LEU A 138 -9.85 4.34 -6.81
C LEU A 138 -8.88 4.08 -7.97
N LYS A 139 -8.36 5.14 -8.58
CA LYS A 139 -7.41 5.10 -9.69
C LYS A 139 -6.27 6.06 -9.38
N PHE A 140 -5.39 6.24 -10.37
CA PHE A 140 -4.25 7.15 -10.25
C PHE A 140 -4.66 8.57 -9.82
N PRO A 141 -5.74 9.20 -10.37
CA PRO A 141 -6.09 10.55 -9.98
C PRO A 141 -6.44 10.69 -8.49
N GLU A 142 -7.14 9.71 -7.91
CA GLU A 142 -7.58 9.76 -6.51
C GLU A 142 -6.45 9.37 -5.54
N LEU A 143 -5.57 8.45 -5.94
CA LEU A 143 -4.52 7.88 -5.08
C LEU A 143 -3.19 8.65 -5.12
N CYS A 144 -2.82 9.17 -6.29
CA CYS A 144 -1.49 9.72 -6.54
C CYS A 144 -1.49 11.22 -6.85
N SER A 145 -2.62 11.83 -7.22
CA SER A 145 -2.65 13.28 -7.48
C SER A 145 -2.40 14.06 -6.21
N GLY A 146 -1.46 15.01 -6.26
CA GLY A 146 -1.07 15.84 -5.11
C GLY A 146 0.18 15.34 -4.38
N GLN A 147 0.65 14.11 -4.63
CA GLN A 147 1.92 13.63 -4.06
C GLN A 147 3.16 14.29 -4.68
N TRP A 148 3.00 15.03 -5.79
CA TRP A 148 4.05 15.89 -6.30
C TRP A 148 4.38 17.04 -5.34
N ALA A 149 3.48 17.49 -4.45
CA ALA A 149 3.83 18.50 -3.45
C ALA A 149 4.77 17.94 -2.36
N SER A 150 4.58 16.69 -1.96
CA SER A 150 5.39 16.01 -0.93
C SER A 150 6.80 15.65 -1.41
N MET A 151 6.99 15.44 -2.72
CA MET A 151 8.31 15.17 -3.32
C MET A 151 9.19 16.42 -3.50
N VAL A 152 8.66 17.63 -3.28
CA VAL A 152 9.41 18.92 -3.37
C VAL A 152 9.40 19.75 -2.08
N ASN A 153 9.08 19.15 -0.93
CA ASN A 153 9.04 19.86 0.36
C ASN A 153 8.11 21.10 0.32
N LEU A 154 7.08 21.05 -0.52
CA LEU A 154 6.01 22.04 -0.55
C LEU A 154 4.88 21.55 0.36
N SER A 155 4.29 22.46 1.13
CA SER A 155 3.08 22.15 1.91
C SER A 155 2.07 21.45 0.99
N PRO A 156 1.55 20.27 1.34
CA PRO A 156 0.67 19.51 0.46
C PRO A 156 -0.52 20.39 0.08
N ARG A 157 -0.62 20.72 -1.21
CA ARG A 157 -1.79 21.44 -1.73
C ARG A 157 -2.92 20.42 -1.78
N LEU A 158 -3.85 20.53 -0.82
CA LEU A 158 -5.13 19.86 -0.90
C LEU A 158 -5.77 20.22 -2.26
N PRO A 159 -6.24 19.23 -3.03
CA PRO A 159 -7.08 19.47 -4.21
C PRO A 159 -8.17 20.50 -3.89
N MET A 160 -8.43 21.46 -4.80
CA MET A 160 -9.42 22.53 -4.56
C MET A 160 -10.81 21.99 -4.16
N GLN A 161 -11.17 20.81 -4.65
CA GLN A 161 -12.41 20.12 -4.27
C GLN A 161 -12.45 19.73 -2.78
N GLN A 162 -11.30 19.39 -2.19
CA GLN A 162 -11.17 19.07 -0.76
C GLN A 162 -11.11 20.33 0.12
N LEU A 163 -10.55 21.43 -0.41
CA LEU A 163 -10.58 22.73 0.25
C LEU A 163 -11.99 23.33 0.35
N LEU A 164 -12.91 22.94 -0.53
CA LEU A 164 -14.32 23.36 -0.45
C LEU A 164 -15.10 22.56 0.60
N ALA A 165 -14.67 21.33 0.90
CA ALA A 165 -15.31 20.46 1.91
C ALA A 165 -14.85 20.78 3.34
N LEU A 166 -13.63 21.28 3.49
CA LEU A 166 -13.13 21.85 4.74
C LEU A 166 -13.54 23.33 4.72
N ASN A 167 -14.39 23.83 5.63
CA ASN A 167 -14.75 25.27 5.73
C ASN A 167 -13.52 26.14 6.11
N VAL A 168 -12.49 26.19 5.27
CA VAL A 168 -11.23 26.88 5.51
C VAL A 168 -11.34 28.27 4.91
N THR A 169 -11.39 29.28 5.77
CA THR A 169 -11.23 30.68 5.35
C THR A 169 -9.76 30.92 4.97
N VAL A 170 -9.51 31.17 3.69
CA VAL A 170 -8.16 31.48 3.20
C VAL A 170 -7.82 32.92 3.56
N ASN A 171 -7.12 33.11 4.68
CA ASN A 171 -6.50 34.40 5.00
C ASN A 171 -5.27 34.60 4.10
N ARG A 172 -5.45 35.26 2.95
CA ARG A 172 -4.32 35.73 2.14
C ARG A 172 -3.61 36.84 2.90
N LYS A 173 -2.38 36.59 3.36
CA LYS A 173 -1.45 37.69 3.69
C LYS A 173 -1.11 38.44 2.39
N PRO A 174 -1.04 39.78 2.41
CA PRO A 174 -0.66 40.53 1.22
C PRO A 174 0.77 40.17 0.79
N GLN A 175 0.98 39.86 -0.49
CA GLN A 175 2.31 39.75 -1.06
C GLN A 175 2.97 41.14 -1.03
N ARG A 176 4.16 41.24 -0.41
CA ARG A 176 5.05 42.38 -0.66
C ARG A 176 5.50 42.33 -2.12
N SER A 177 5.25 43.41 -2.85
CA SER A 177 5.76 43.66 -4.19
C SER A 177 7.29 43.74 -4.16
N LEU A 178 7.94 43.05 -5.08
CA LEU A 178 9.31 43.34 -5.49
C LEU A 178 9.31 44.69 -6.21
N GLY A 179 10.10 45.63 -5.73
CA GLY A 179 10.32 46.93 -6.34
C GLY A 179 11.35 47.70 -5.53
N ASP A 180 12.42 48.09 -6.22
CA ASP A 180 13.41 49.12 -5.89
C ASP A 180 14.67 48.65 -5.14
N ASP A 181 15.59 48.08 -5.93
CA ASP A 181 17.02 48.29 -5.73
C ASP A 181 17.33 49.77 -6.01
N GLU A 182 17.65 50.54 -4.97
CA GLU A 182 18.46 51.75 -5.11
C GLU A 182 19.70 51.67 -4.21
N ASP A 183 20.82 51.76 -4.91
CA ASP A 183 22.20 51.88 -4.48
C ASP A 183 22.42 53.14 -3.63
N VAL A 184 22.99 52.99 -2.43
CA VAL A 184 23.71 54.08 -1.75
C VAL A 184 24.99 53.52 -1.15
N THR A 185 26.08 53.92 -1.79
CA THR A 185 27.48 53.82 -1.39
C THR A 185 27.84 54.81 -0.26
N SER A 186 29.07 54.65 0.27
CA SER A 186 29.80 55.39 1.33
C SER A 186 29.59 54.84 2.76
N GLU A 187 30.54 54.06 3.29
CA GLU A 187 31.80 54.48 3.94
C GLU A 187 31.58 55.48 5.08
N ASP A 188 31.71 55.02 6.34
CA ASP A 188 32.93 55.34 7.09
C ASP A 188 33.06 54.55 8.41
N GLN A 189 34.32 54.23 8.72
CA GLN A 189 34.89 53.53 9.89
C GLN A 189 34.62 54.29 11.22
N TRP A 190 34.81 53.77 12.44
CA TRP A 190 36.09 53.39 13.06
C TRP A 190 35.92 52.79 14.47
N LYS A 191 36.80 51.81 14.77
CA LYS A 191 37.20 51.17 16.04
C LYS A 191 36.49 49.89 16.49
#